data_AF-A0A358Y1N8-F1
#
_entry.id   AF-A0A358Y1N8-F1
#
_cell.length_a   1.000
_cell.length_b   1.000
_cell.length_c   1.000
_cell.angle_alpha   90.00
_cell.angle_beta   90.00
_cell.angle_gamma   90.00
#
_symmetry.space_group_name_H-M   'P 1'
#
loop_
_entity.id
_entity.type
_entity.pdbx_description
1 polymer ?
#
loop_
_entity_poly.entity_id
_entity_poly.type
_entity_poly.pdbx_seq_one_letter_code
_entity_poly.pdbx_strand_id
1 'polypeptide(L)'
;MALLFDSVVIPEIAIEGSDLGYPVHRIYCVGQNYRDHVKEMGGDPKSNPPVFFSKPADAAVPSGSRIAYPPATGNLHYEVELVAALKSGGRELNA
;
A
#
# COMPACT_ATOMS: atom_id res chain seq x y z
N MET A 1 -4.97 5.82 -31.82
CA MET A 1 -6.00 5.07 -31.06
C MET A 1 -6.53 6.00 -29.99
N ALA A 2 -7.82 6.34 -29.99
CA ALA A 2 -8.44 7.16 -28.95
C ALA A 2 -9.19 6.25 -27.98
N LEU A 3 -9.22 6.60 -26.69
CA LEU A 3 -10.06 5.91 -25.72
C LEU A 3 -11.53 6.25 -26.01
N LEU A 4 -12.43 5.31 -25.69
CA LEU A 4 -13.88 5.52 -25.82
C LEU A 4 -14.43 6.47 -24.75
N PHE A 5 -13.73 6.60 -23.63
CA PHE A 5 -14.03 7.45 -22.48
C PHE A 5 -12.73 8.01 -21.90
N ASP A 6 -12.84 9.07 -21.10
CA ASP A 6 -11.70 9.67 -20.43
C ASP A 6 -10.99 8.65 -19.53
N SER A 7 -9.66 8.65 -19.60
CA SER A 7 -8.87 7.75 -18.77
C SER A 7 -8.95 8.14 -17.29
N VAL A 8 -8.87 7.13 -16.43
CA VAL A 8 -8.72 7.37 -14.99
C VAL A 8 -7.34 7.98 -14.73
N VAL A 9 -7.31 9.03 -13.91
CA VAL A 9 -6.06 9.65 -13.47
C VAL A 9 -5.25 8.63 -12.68
N ILE A 10 -3.99 8.42 -13.05
CA ILE A 10 -3.07 7.56 -12.30
C ILE A 10 -2.79 8.26 -10.97
N PRO A 11 -3.03 7.60 -9.81
CA PRO A 11 -2.70 8.19 -8.52
C PRO A 11 -1.21 8.45 -8.40
N GLU A 12 -0.85 9.63 -7.91
CA GLU A 12 0.54 10.02 -7.71
C GLU A 12 0.80 10.34 -6.23
N ILE A 13 2.00 9.99 -5.75
CA ILE A 13 2.49 10.36 -4.43
C ILE A 13 3.49 11.52 -4.59
N ALA A 14 3.31 12.57 -3.79
CA ALA A 14 4.22 13.71 -3.79
C ALA A 14 5.63 13.28 -3.38
N ILE A 15 6.64 13.79 -4.08
CA ILE A 15 8.05 13.59 -3.74
C ILE A 15 8.51 14.83 -2.96
N GLU A 16 9.02 14.63 -1.75
CA GLU A 16 9.52 15.74 -0.93
C GLU A 16 10.62 16.52 -1.65
N GLY A 17 10.47 17.85 -1.72
CA GLY A 17 11.42 18.74 -2.39
C GLY A 17 11.37 18.74 -3.93
N SER A 18 10.31 18.19 -4.52
CA SER A 18 10.13 18.09 -5.98
C SER A 18 8.70 18.48 -6.39
N ASP A 19 8.57 19.07 -7.59
CA ASP A 19 7.28 19.31 -8.22
C ASP A 19 6.75 18.09 -9.00
N LEU A 20 7.51 16.98 -8.99
CA LEU A 20 7.14 15.72 -9.63
C LEU A 20 6.40 14.78 -8.65
N GLY A 21 5.46 14.01 -9.18
CA GLY A 21 4.81 12.89 -8.49
C GLY A 21 5.46 11.54 -8.83
N TYR A 22 5.33 10.59 -7.90
CA TYR A 22 5.62 9.17 -8.15
C TYR A 22 4.33 8.46 -8.59
N PRO A 23 4.23 7.98 -9.85
CA PRO A 23 3.03 7.32 -10.35
C PRO A 23 2.86 5.92 -9.74
N VAL A 24 1.75 5.69 -9.06
CA VAL A 24 1.45 4.42 -8.40
C VAL A 24 0.93 3.41 -9.40
N HIS A 25 1.66 2.30 -9.57
CA HIS A 25 1.21 1.19 -10.43
C HIS A 25 0.44 0.13 -9.64
N ARG A 26 1.08 -0.50 -8.64
CA ARG A 26 0.49 -1.53 -7.78
C ARG A 26 0.97 -1.34 -6.35
N ILE A 27 0.11 -1.69 -5.39
CA ILE A 27 0.42 -1.63 -3.96
C ILE A 27 0.41 -3.07 -3.42
N TYR A 28 1.57 -3.52 -2.96
CA TYR A 28 1.74 -4.80 -2.27
C TYR A 28 1.99 -4.53 -0.79
N CYS A 29 1.25 -5.22 0.07
CA CYS A 29 1.32 -5.09 1.52
C CYS A 29 1.79 -6.41 2.13
N VAL A 30 2.45 -6.35 3.28
CA VAL A 30 2.99 -7.54 3.97
C VAL A 30 2.39 -7.65 5.37
N GLY A 31 1.46 -8.58 5.54
CA GLY A 31 0.87 -8.88 6.83
C GLY A 31 1.81 -9.68 7.73
N GLN A 32 1.70 -9.46 9.04
CA GLN A 32 2.45 -10.18 10.08
C GLN A 32 3.99 -10.01 9.98
N ASN A 33 4.46 -8.86 9.48
CA ASN A 33 5.89 -8.61 9.26
C ASN A 33 6.63 -7.96 10.45
N TYR A 34 5.96 -7.81 11.60
CA TYR A 34 6.54 -7.29 12.84
C TYR A 34 6.30 -8.27 13.99
N ARG A 35 7.38 -8.80 14.57
CA ARG A 35 7.33 -9.86 15.58
C ARG A 35 6.46 -9.53 16.79
N ASP A 36 6.48 -8.27 17.23
CA ASP A 36 5.73 -7.85 18.41
C ASP A 36 4.23 -7.66 18.10
N HIS A 37 3.89 -7.19 16.89
CA HIS A 37 2.51 -7.13 16.43
C HIS A 37 1.89 -8.52 16.25
N VAL A 38 2.66 -9.50 15.76
CA VAL A 38 2.17 -10.89 15.66
C VAL A 38 1.82 -11.47 17.04
N LYS A 39 2.64 -11.20 18.06
CA LYS A 39 2.35 -11.64 19.43
C LYS A 39 1.11 -10.97 20.01
N GLU A 40 0.93 -9.67 19.74
CA GLU A 40 -0.25 -8.90 20.17
C GLU A 40 -1.55 -9.48 19.60
N MET A 41 -1.52 -9.91 18.34
CA MET A 41 -2.63 -10.59 17.67
C MET A 41 -2.82 -12.06 18.10
N GLY A 42 -2.06 -12.52 19.12
CA GLY A 42 -2.13 -13.90 19.63
C GLY A 42 -1.47 -14.95 18.73
N GLY A 43 -0.70 -14.53 17.73
CA GLY A 43 0.00 -15.41 16.79
C GLY A 43 1.41 -15.79 17.25
N ASP A 44 1.96 -16.84 16.65
CA ASP A 44 3.38 -17.18 16.78
C ASP A 44 4.18 -16.56 15.62
N PRO A 45 5.11 -15.61 15.88
CA PRO A 45 5.92 -14.96 14.84
C PRO A 45 6.85 -15.91 14.08
N LYS A 46 6.99 -17.17 14.52
CA LYS A 46 7.74 -18.22 13.81
C LYS A 46 6.85 -19.18 13.01
N SER A 47 5.53 -19.11 13.16
CA SER A 47 4.64 -20.17 12.68
C SER A 47 4.29 -20.07 11.20
N ASN A 48 4.38 -18.90 10.56
CA ASN A 48 3.94 -18.71 9.17
C ASN A 48 4.85 -17.79 8.36
N PRO A 49 5.02 -18.03 7.04
CA PRO A 49 5.63 -17.06 6.14
C PRO A 49 4.80 -15.77 6.06
N PRO A 50 5.41 -14.63 5.66
CA PRO A 50 4.69 -13.37 5.49
C PRO A 50 3.51 -13.51 4.52
N VAL A 51 2.39 -12.86 4.84
CA VAL A 51 1.20 -12.87 3.99
C VAL A 51 1.22 -11.65 3.09
N PHE A 52 1.17 -11.86 1.78
CA PHE A 52 1.06 -10.76 0.82
C PHE A 52 -0.40 -10.53 0.44
N PHE A 53 -0.80 -9.27 0.43
CA PHE A 53 -2.07 -8.82 -0.11
C PHE A 53 -1.86 -7.52 -0.90
N SER A 54 -2.92 -6.99 -1.51
CA SER A 54 -2.83 -5.79 -2.33
C SER A 54 -3.98 -4.82 -2.05
N LYS A 55 -3.74 -3.56 -2.40
CA LYS A 55 -4.75 -2.51 -2.50
C LYS A 55 -4.73 -1.98 -3.93
N PRO A 56 -5.87 -1.53 -4.48
CA PRO A 56 -5.87 -0.87 -5.78
C PRO A 56 -5.12 0.47 -5.66
N ALA A 57 -4.52 0.93 -6.77
CA ALA A 57 -3.64 2.11 -6.76
C ALA A 57 -4.36 3.37 -6.24
N ASP A 58 -5.66 3.49 -6.53
CA ASP A 58 -6.54 4.60 -6.15
C ASP A 58 -6.97 4.58 -4.67
N ALA A 59 -6.61 3.54 -3.92
CA ALA A 59 -6.72 3.54 -2.47
C ALA A 59 -5.61 4.36 -1.79
N ALA A 60 -4.52 4.68 -2.50
CA ALA A 60 -3.49 5.56 -1.98
C ALA A 60 -3.95 7.02 -2.05
N VAL A 61 -3.83 7.73 -0.94
CA VAL A 61 -4.17 9.16 -0.85
C VAL A 61 -3.00 9.94 -0.25
N PRO A 62 -2.86 11.24 -0.57
CA PRO A 62 -1.81 12.07 0.00
C PRO A 62 -1.84 12.11 1.54
N SER A 63 -0.68 12.29 2.16
CA SER A 63 -0.60 12.51 3.60
C SER A 63 -1.43 13.72 4.03
N GLY A 64 -2.13 13.61 5.16
CA GLY A 64 -3.06 14.64 5.65
C GLY A 64 -4.44 14.64 4.97
N SER A 65 -4.70 13.72 4.04
CA SER A 65 -6.04 13.56 3.45
C SER A 65 -7.08 13.17 4.50
N ARG A 66 -8.30 13.68 4.32
CA ARG A 66 -9.44 13.24 5.13
C ARG A 66 -9.91 11.88 4.65
N ILE A 67 -9.82 10.87 5.52
CA ILE A 67 -10.32 9.51 5.24
C ILE A 67 -11.80 9.42 5.64
N ALA A 68 -12.66 9.03 4.71
CA ALA A 68 -14.06 8.72 5.01
C ALA A 68 -14.17 7.39 5.75
N TYR A 69 -15.02 7.33 6.78
CA TYR A 69 -15.26 6.08 7.50
C TYR A 69 -15.98 5.07 6.57
N PRO A 70 -15.46 3.84 6.40
CA PRO A 70 -15.98 2.89 5.41
C PRO A 70 -17.35 2.32 5.83
N PRO A 71 -18.27 2.10 4.88
CA PRO A 71 -19.68 1.83 5.19
C PRO A 71 -19.95 0.44 5.79
N ALA A 72 -19.05 -0.53 5.60
CA ALA A 72 -19.29 -1.94 5.93
C ALA A 72 -18.57 -2.43 7.21
N THR A 73 -18.20 -1.53 8.12
CA THR A 73 -17.56 -1.91 9.39
C THR A 73 -18.00 -1.03 10.56
N GLY A 74 -18.04 -1.59 11.77
CA GLY A 74 -18.16 -0.85 13.03
C GLY A 74 -16.84 -0.69 13.79
N ASN A 75 -15.74 -1.21 13.22
CA ASN A 75 -14.45 -1.31 13.89
C ASN A 75 -13.31 -1.10 12.87
N LEU A 76 -12.97 0.16 12.60
CA LEU A 76 -11.87 0.53 11.70
C LEU A 76 -10.55 0.58 12.48
N HIS A 77 -9.56 -0.19 12.02
CA HIS A 77 -8.22 -0.27 12.64
C HIS A 77 -7.22 0.58 11.86
N TYR A 78 -6.15 1.01 12.54
CA TYR A 78 -5.02 1.72 11.94
C TYR A 78 -3.76 0.86 12.05
N GLU A 79 -2.94 0.87 10.99
CA GLU A 79 -1.65 0.19 10.93
C GLU A 79 -0.64 1.16 10.31
N VAL A 80 0.45 1.44 11.02
CA VAL A 80 1.55 2.28 10.51
C VAL A 80 2.59 1.37 9.86
N GLU A 81 2.94 1.65 8.61
CA GLU A 81 3.88 0.85 7.83
C GLU A 81 4.94 1.73 7.15
N LEU A 82 6.13 1.16 6.94
CA LEU A 82 7.11 1.71 6.02
C LEU A 82 6.73 1.32 4.59
N VAL A 83 6.65 2.32 3.70
CA VAL A 83 6.38 2.09 2.27
C VAL A 83 7.68 2.18 1.46
N ALA A 84 7.97 1.16 0.66
CA ALA A 84 9.08 1.16 -0.29
C ALA A 84 8.58 1.39 -1.73
N ALA A 85 8.98 2.50 -2.34
CA ALA A 85 8.69 2.80 -3.74
C ALA A 85 9.75 2.18 -4.66
N LEU A 86 9.33 1.36 -5.63
CA LEU A 86 10.24 0.61 -6.50
C LEU A 86 10.62 1.41 -7.76
N LYS A 87 11.91 1.66 -7.94
CA LYS A 87 12.44 2.34 -9.13
C LYS A 87 12.16 1.58 -10.45
N SER A 88 12.19 0.25 -10.41
CA SER A 88 12.08 -0.59 -11.60
C SER A 88 11.53 -1.98 -11.27
N GLY A 89 10.95 -2.64 -12.27
CA GLY A 89 10.49 -4.03 -12.14
C GLY A 89 11.62 -5.06 -12.22
N GLY A 90 11.26 -6.33 -11.99
CA GLY A 90 12.16 -7.48 -12.09
C GLY A 90 11.44 -8.77 -11.70
N ARG A 91 12.09 -9.91 -11.91
CA ARG A 91 11.61 -11.25 -11.50
C ARG A 91 12.81 -12.05 -11.00
N GLU A 92 12.63 -12.82 -9.92
CA GLU A 92 13.72 -13.53 -9.23
C GLU A 92 14.90 -12.60 -8.89
N LEU A 93 14.61 -11.48 -8.21
CA LEU A 93 15.63 -10.53 -7.81
C LEU A 93 16.51 -11.12 -6.70
N ASN A 94 17.83 -11.00 -6.85
CA ASN A 94 18.78 -11.37 -5.81
C ASN A 94 18.78 -10.30 -4.71
N ALA A 95 19.09 -10.74 -3.47
CA ALA A 95 19.35 -9.86 -2.35
C ALA A 95 20.69 -9.11 -2.50
#